data_AF-A0A651H7E3-F1
#
_entry.id   AF-A0A651H7E3-F1
#
_cell.length_a   1.000
_cell.length_b   1.000
_cell.length_c   1.000
_cell.angle_alpha   90.00
_cell.angle_beta   90.00
_cell.angle_gamma   90.00
#
_symmetry.space_group_name_H-M   'P 1'
#
loop_
_entity.id
_entity.type
_entity.pdbx_description
1 polymer ?
#
loop_
_entity_poly.entity_id
_entity_poly.type
_entity_poly.pdbx_seq_one_letter_code
_entity_poly.pdbx_strand_id
1 'polypeptide(L)'
;MASSPPPVTPGLSEDFELPFDASRPSRVLIVDDEPVNLAALRRILKNTPYEILEARSGRECIELATEKRPDLILLDVVMPDLDGVSVCRTLRERKETNAIPVIFVTATDSREGRLQGLEAGAVDYLGKPVDPEETLAKIKTQLSLREVNLNNLALNIRLQEVRRTAAIGAITQGIAHNLNNMLGVVTGYIELMKMHAGKPEKMAHYLSRIEEAVSRIVGVLRQLNTIAFNNLQTWNTVQLEDLLAGAAKRARSDPSAEGIRLLIENRAGNPAFRTNLEALEDALARLLINAFESYESVDPPDPEVLLAVDVFTPPESESEVLRFSLLDRGCGMKPDFIEHAFEPFISTKRTVGVGMGLTVARHAIRRMGGDIRLKPRRGGGIEVEFTHPLHPIDG
;
A
#
# COMPACT_ATOMS: atom_id res chain seq x y z
N MET A 1 24.78 -36.57 10.52
CA MET A 1 24.96 -35.24 11.15
C MET A 1 24.20 -34.24 10.31
N ALA A 2 22.94 -33.96 10.67
CA ALA A 2 22.13 -32.95 9.99
C ALA A 2 22.43 -31.60 10.63
N SER A 3 22.91 -30.65 9.82
CA SER A 3 23.24 -29.29 10.22
C SER A 3 21.95 -28.53 10.52
N SER A 4 21.77 -28.12 11.78
CA SER A 4 20.73 -27.17 12.19
C SER A 4 20.92 -25.83 11.47
N PRO A 5 19.84 -25.12 11.10
CA PRO A 5 19.96 -23.76 10.58
C PRO A 5 20.38 -22.80 11.71
N PRO A 6 21.07 -21.69 11.38
CA PRO A 6 21.57 -20.76 12.38
C PRO A 6 20.43 -19.95 13.01
N PRO A 7 20.59 -19.47 14.26
CA PRO A 7 19.61 -18.61 14.90
C PRO A 7 19.61 -17.24 14.22
N VAL A 8 18.44 -16.76 13.80
CA VAL A 8 18.26 -15.44 13.20
C VAL A 8 17.50 -14.54 14.18
N THR A 9 18.24 -13.87 15.05
CA THR A 9 17.90 -12.56 15.63
C THR A 9 19.19 -11.75 15.66
N PRO A 10 19.21 -10.48 15.22
CA PRO A 10 18.69 -9.40 16.07
C PRO A 10 18.03 -8.23 15.31
N GLY A 11 17.28 -7.39 16.07
CA GLY A 11 16.95 -6.02 15.66
C GLY A 11 15.47 -5.65 15.61
N LEU A 12 14.65 -6.13 16.54
CA LEU A 12 13.37 -5.46 16.83
C LEU A 12 13.68 -4.14 17.55
N SER A 13 13.19 -3.02 17.01
CA SER A 13 12.92 -1.85 17.85
C SER A 13 11.93 -2.29 18.94
N GLU A 14 12.26 -1.99 20.20
CA GLU A 14 11.66 -2.56 21.42
C GLU A 14 10.14 -2.28 21.63
N ASP A 15 9.45 -1.59 20.72
CA ASP A 15 8.09 -1.08 20.95
C ASP A 15 7.01 -1.65 20.01
N PHE A 16 7.18 -2.84 19.42
CA PHE A 16 6.09 -3.49 18.67
C PHE A 16 5.77 -4.87 19.24
N GLU A 17 4.89 -4.90 20.24
CA GLU A 17 4.25 -6.13 20.73
C GLU A 17 3.34 -6.70 19.63
N LEU A 18 3.66 -7.91 19.17
CA LEU A 18 2.69 -8.70 18.42
C LEU A 18 1.45 -8.90 19.33
N PRO A 19 0.21 -8.69 18.84
CA PRO A 19 -1.00 -8.89 19.64
C PRO A 19 -1.21 -10.33 20.12
N PHE A 20 -0.38 -11.25 19.67
CA PHE A 20 -0.48 -12.68 19.90
C PHE A 20 0.79 -13.20 20.56
N ASP A 21 0.66 -13.51 21.83
CA ASP A 21 1.65 -14.29 22.56
C ASP A 21 1.30 -15.77 22.40
N ALA A 22 2.03 -16.48 21.54
CA ALA A 22 1.87 -17.92 21.34
C ALA A 22 2.21 -18.74 22.61
N SER A 23 2.74 -18.10 23.66
CA SER A 23 3.08 -18.75 24.93
C SER A 23 1.93 -18.78 25.95
N ARG A 24 0.85 -18.00 25.74
CA ARG A 24 -0.32 -18.01 26.64
C ARG A 24 -1.44 -18.94 26.14
N PRO A 25 -2.15 -19.64 27.04
CA PRO A 25 -3.34 -20.39 26.66
C PRO A 25 -4.38 -19.45 26.05
N SER A 26 -5.09 -19.92 25.01
CA SER A 26 -6.17 -19.14 24.39
C SER A 26 -7.29 -18.92 25.40
N ARG A 27 -7.78 -17.68 25.49
CA ARG A 27 -8.85 -17.28 26.40
C ARG A 27 -10.21 -17.42 25.72
N VAL A 28 -11.11 -18.18 26.33
CA VAL A 28 -12.50 -18.32 25.88
C VAL A 28 -13.41 -17.70 26.92
N LEU A 29 -14.14 -16.66 26.53
CA LEU A 29 -15.14 -16.02 27.38
C LEU A 29 -16.51 -16.68 27.13
N ILE A 30 -17.10 -17.27 28.15
CA ILE A 30 -18.45 -17.83 28.11
C ILE A 30 -19.43 -16.86 28.80
N VAL A 31 -20.56 -16.59 28.16
CA VAL A 31 -21.52 -15.57 28.60
C VAL A 31 -22.93 -16.14 28.58
N ASP A 32 -23.57 -16.20 29.74
CA ASP A 32 -24.96 -16.65 29.93
C ASP A 32 -25.45 -16.16 31.30
N ASP A 33 -26.69 -15.67 31.41
CA ASP A 33 -27.24 -15.16 32.65
C ASP A 33 -27.66 -16.28 33.62
N GLU A 34 -27.88 -17.49 33.10
CA GLU A 34 -28.22 -18.66 33.92
C GLU A 34 -26.94 -19.42 34.37
N PRO A 35 -26.70 -19.54 35.69
CA PRO A 35 -25.52 -20.25 36.21
C PRO A 35 -25.40 -21.72 35.77
N VAL A 36 -26.52 -22.36 35.44
CA VAL A 36 -26.58 -23.75 34.98
C VAL A 36 -25.96 -23.90 33.58
N ASN A 37 -26.23 -22.95 32.68
CA ASN A 37 -25.69 -22.95 31.32
C ASN A 37 -24.18 -22.68 31.34
N LEU A 38 -23.73 -21.72 32.17
CA LEU A 38 -22.30 -21.50 32.41
C LEU A 38 -21.60 -22.76 32.94
N ALA A 39 -22.21 -23.46 33.91
CA ALA A 39 -21.66 -24.69 34.44
C ALA A 39 -21.57 -25.81 33.38
N ALA A 40 -22.54 -25.90 32.47
CA ALA A 40 -22.52 -26.85 31.36
C ALA A 40 -21.38 -26.55 30.38
N LEU A 41 -21.25 -25.31 29.92
CA LEU A 41 -20.15 -24.88 29.04
C LEU A 41 -18.78 -25.07 29.71
N ARG A 42 -18.65 -24.67 30.98
CA ARG A 42 -17.43 -24.88 31.76
C ARG A 42 -17.05 -26.36 31.84
N ARG A 43 -18.04 -27.25 32.01
CA ARG A 43 -17.81 -28.70 32.05
C ARG A 43 -17.31 -29.25 30.72
N ILE A 44 -17.86 -28.78 29.60
CA ILE A 44 -17.40 -29.14 28.24
C ILE A 44 -15.95 -28.70 28.03
N LEU A 45 -15.61 -27.49 28.46
CA LEU A 45 -14.29 -26.89 28.25
C LEU A 45 -13.24 -27.30 29.30
N LYS A 46 -13.62 -27.99 30.37
CA LYS A 46 -12.74 -28.29 31.53
C LYS A 46 -11.43 -29.02 31.17
N ASN A 47 -11.45 -29.89 30.17
CA ASN A 47 -10.29 -30.71 29.77
C ASN A 47 -9.56 -30.13 28.54
N THR A 48 -9.80 -28.86 28.22
CA THR A 48 -9.15 -28.16 27.11
C THR A 48 -7.96 -27.34 27.61
N PRO A 49 -7.00 -26.97 26.74
CA PRO A 49 -5.90 -26.10 27.12
C PRO A 49 -6.31 -24.61 27.22
N TYR A 50 -7.60 -24.30 27.20
CA TYR A 50 -8.10 -22.92 27.17
C TYR A 50 -8.25 -22.33 28.57
N GLU A 51 -7.94 -21.05 28.69
CA GLU A 51 -8.28 -20.26 29.88
C GLU A 51 -9.74 -19.80 29.76
N ILE A 52 -10.60 -20.22 30.70
CA ILE A 52 -12.04 -19.90 30.66
C ILE A 52 -12.32 -18.65 31.48
N LEU A 53 -12.93 -17.67 30.86
CA LEU A 53 -13.51 -16.48 31.50
C LEU A 53 -15.04 -16.63 31.51
N GLU A 54 -15.71 -16.11 32.52
CA GLU A 54 -17.17 -16.21 32.66
C GLU A 54 -17.77 -14.81 32.83
N ALA A 55 -18.89 -14.55 32.16
CA ALA A 55 -19.75 -13.39 32.39
C ALA A 55 -21.21 -13.82 32.53
N ARG A 56 -21.95 -13.13 33.40
CA ARG A 56 -23.37 -13.36 33.68
C ARG A 56 -24.30 -12.30 33.10
N SER A 57 -23.75 -11.34 32.38
CA SER A 57 -24.53 -10.29 31.72
C SER A 57 -23.79 -9.76 30.49
N GLY A 58 -24.55 -9.15 29.57
CA GLY A 58 -23.96 -8.48 28.40
C GLY A 58 -23.01 -7.34 28.77
N ARG A 59 -23.25 -6.63 29.89
CA ARG A 59 -22.35 -5.56 30.37
C ARG A 59 -21.01 -6.11 30.83
N GLU A 60 -21.05 -7.15 31.68
CA GLU A 60 -19.85 -7.84 32.14
C GLU A 60 -19.06 -8.45 30.97
N CYS A 61 -19.76 -8.99 29.96
CA CYS A 61 -19.14 -9.46 28.73
C CYS A 61 -18.33 -8.36 28.04
N ILE A 62 -18.90 -7.17 27.85
CA ILE A 62 -18.22 -6.05 27.18
C ILE A 62 -17.02 -5.57 28.01
N GLU A 63 -17.17 -5.49 29.32
CA GLU A 63 -16.09 -5.10 30.24
C GLU A 63 -14.92 -6.09 30.18
N LEU A 64 -15.19 -7.39 30.36
CA LEU A 64 -14.17 -8.44 30.27
C LEU A 64 -13.56 -8.55 28.87
N ALA A 65 -14.35 -8.37 27.82
CA ALA A 65 -13.83 -8.37 26.45
C ALA A 65 -12.83 -7.23 26.23
N THR A 66 -13.10 -6.06 26.82
CA THR A 66 -12.22 -4.89 26.73
C THR A 66 -10.96 -5.06 27.58
N GLU A 67 -11.10 -5.53 28.82
CA GLU A 67 -9.99 -5.64 29.77
C GLU A 67 -9.09 -6.85 29.50
N LYS A 68 -9.68 -8.02 29.30
CA LYS A 68 -8.95 -9.30 29.23
C LYS A 68 -8.65 -9.75 27.79
N ARG A 69 -9.30 -9.14 26.80
CA ARG A 69 -9.15 -9.41 25.36
C ARG A 69 -9.15 -10.91 25.04
N PRO A 70 -10.29 -11.61 25.25
CA PRO A 70 -10.40 -13.02 24.95
C PRO A 70 -10.16 -13.30 23.46
N ASP A 71 -9.75 -14.53 23.17
CA ASP A 71 -9.48 -14.99 21.81
C ASP A 71 -10.75 -15.49 21.10
N LEU A 72 -11.80 -15.80 21.87
CA LEU A 72 -13.13 -16.19 21.39
C LEU A 72 -14.20 -15.93 22.47
N ILE A 73 -15.42 -15.60 22.05
CA ILE A 73 -16.58 -15.42 22.93
C ILE A 73 -17.70 -16.41 22.55
N LEU A 74 -18.21 -17.17 23.53
CA LEU A 74 -19.47 -17.88 23.44
C LEU A 74 -20.54 -17.04 24.13
N LEU A 75 -21.55 -16.59 23.39
CA LEU A 75 -22.49 -15.57 23.87
C LEU A 75 -23.93 -16.05 23.77
N ASP A 76 -24.63 -16.12 24.89
CA ASP A 76 -26.08 -16.33 24.86
C ASP A 76 -26.79 -15.19 24.15
N VAL A 77 -27.79 -15.53 23.33
CA VAL A 77 -28.57 -14.55 22.58
C VAL A 77 -29.64 -13.93 23.49
N VAL A 78 -30.28 -14.74 24.34
CA VAL A 78 -31.43 -14.32 25.13
C VAL A 78 -30.97 -14.04 26.56
N MET A 79 -30.75 -12.76 26.88
CA MET A 79 -30.41 -12.31 28.23
C MET A 79 -31.32 -11.13 28.64
N PRO A 80 -31.68 -10.99 29.92
CA PRO A 80 -32.68 -10.02 30.39
C PRO A 80 -32.25 -8.55 30.31
N ASP A 81 -30.96 -8.25 30.46
CA ASP A 81 -30.46 -6.86 30.50
C ASP A 81 -30.11 -6.30 29.12
N LEU A 82 -29.20 -6.99 28.42
CA LEU A 82 -28.68 -6.61 27.12
C LEU A 82 -28.56 -7.89 26.30
N ASP A 83 -29.32 -7.99 25.22
CA ASP A 83 -29.33 -9.18 24.38
C ASP A 83 -27.96 -9.43 23.70
N GLY A 84 -27.69 -10.70 23.38
CA GLY A 84 -26.40 -11.09 22.78
C GLY A 84 -26.13 -10.41 21.44
N VAL A 85 -27.19 -10.08 20.69
CA VAL A 85 -27.09 -9.39 19.39
C VAL A 85 -26.54 -7.97 19.58
N SER A 86 -27.06 -7.23 20.55
CA SER A 86 -26.63 -5.87 20.89
C SER A 86 -25.23 -5.85 21.50
N VAL A 87 -24.88 -6.87 22.30
CA VAL A 87 -23.51 -7.08 22.78
C VAL A 87 -22.56 -7.26 21.60
N CYS A 88 -22.87 -8.18 20.67
CA CYS A 88 -22.03 -8.45 19.50
C CYS A 88 -21.81 -7.19 18.65
N ARG A 89 -22.88 -6.42 18.39
CA ARG A 89 -22.78 -5.14 17.66
C ARG A 89 -21.85 -4.16 18.38
N THR A 90 -22.02 -4.02 19.69
CA THR A 90 -21.17 -3.15 20.52
C THR A 90 -19.69 -3.56 20.46
N LEU A 91 -19.41 -4.88 20.49
CA LEU A 91 -18.04 -5.40 20.37
C LEU A 91 -17.44 -5.13 18.98
N ARG A 92 -18.25 -5.14 17.91
CA ARG A 92 -17.83 -4.85 16.53
C ARG A 92 -17.55 -3.36 16.29
N GLU A 93 -18.17 -2.46 17.04
CA GLU A 93 -17.97 -1.01 16.93
C GLU A 93 -16.65 -0.52 17.55
N ARG A 94 -16.06 -1.28 18.49
CA ARG A 94 -14.82 -0.90 19.19
C ARG A 94 -13.58 -1.52 18.55
N LYS A 95 -12.54 -0.72 18.32
CA LYS A 95 -11.29 -1.19 17.67
C LYS A 95 -10.59 -2.31 18.42
N GLU A 96 -10.73 -2.33 19.74
CA GLU A 96 -10.05 -3.26 20.63
C GLU A 96 -10.73 -4.64 20.66
N THR A 97 -12.02 -4.72 20.34
CA THR A 97 -12.82 -5.95 20.44
C THR A 97 -13.40 -6.42 19.11
N ASN A 98 -13.35 -5.60 18.05
CA ASN A 98 -14.00 -5.89 16.77
C ASN A 98 -13.46 -7.13 16.05
N ALA A 99 -12.24 -7.58 16.38
CA ALA A 99 -11.61 -8.75 15.78
C ALA A 99 -11.87 -10.04 16.58
N ILE A 100 -12.55 -9.97 17.73
CA ILE A 100 -12.81 -11.15 18.56
C ILE A 100 -13.95 -11.98 17.95
N PRO A 101 -13.75 -13.25 17.56
CA PRO A 101 -14.81 -14.08 17.04
C PRO A 101 -15.87 -14.34 18.12
N VAL A 102 -17.14 -14.16 17.75
CA VAL A 102 -18.30 -14.39 18.63
C VAL A 102 -19.11 -15.54 18.05
N ILE A 103 -19.32 -16.58 18.85
CA ILE A 103 -20.23 -17.69 18.54
C ILE A 103 -21.47 -17.52 19.41
N PHE A 104 -22.64 -17.43 18.79
CA PHE A 104 -23.88 -17.34 19.54
C PHE A 104 -24.31 -18.69 20.11
N VAL A 105 -24.87 -18.69 21.31
CA VAL A 105 -25.54 -19.85 21.91
C VAL A 105 -27.03 -19.52 21.96
N THR A 106 -27.88 -20.29 21.29
CA THR A 106 -29.30 -19.96 21.10
C THR A 106 -30.22 -21.15 21.38
N ALA A 107 -31.35 -20.90 22.03
CA ALA A 107 -32.43 -21.90 22.18
C ALA A 107 -33.27 -22.08 20.91
N THR A 108 -33.26 -21.08 20.02
CA THR A 108 -34.07 -21.08 18.79
C THR A 108 -33.17 -21.34 17.59
N ASP A 109 -33.37 -22.50 16.97
CA ASP A 109 -32.64 -22.92 15.77
C ASP A 109 -33.27 -22.44 14.46
N SER A 110 -34.12 -21.40 14.53
CA SER A 110 -34.82 -20.88 13.37
C SER A 110 -33.84 -20.21 12.40
N ARG A 111 -34.10 -20.38 11.10
CA ARG A 111 -33.31 -19.77 10.02
C ARG A 111 -33.22 -18.25 10.16
N GLU A 112 -34.29 -17.61 10.60
CA GLU A 112 -34.36 -16.14 10.81
C GLU A 112 -33.46 -15.67 11.95
N GLY A 113 -33.44 -16.39 13.09
CA GLY A 113 -32.57 -16.06 14.22
C GLY A 113 -31.08 -16.21 13.89
N ARG A 114 -30.73 -17.25 13.11
CA ARG A 114 -29.36 -17.46 12.62
C ARG A 114 -28.91 -16.35 11.65
N LEU A 115 -29.79 -15.91 10.75
CA LEU A 115 -29.52 -14.82 9.81
C LEU A 115 -29.26 -13.49 10.54
N GLN A 116 -30.12 -13.13 11.50
CA GLN A 116 -29.95 -11.92 12.32
C GLN A 116 -28.64 -11.94 13.11
N GLY A 117 -28.22 -13.10 13.62
CA GLY A 117 -26.96 -13.23 14.34
C GLY A 117 -25.72 -13.02 13.45
N LEU A 118 -25.73 -13.56 12.23
CA LEU A 118 -24.65 -13.36 11.26
C LEU A 118 -24.57 -11.89 10.80
N GLU A 119 -25.71 -11.24 10.56
CA GLU A 119 -25.79 -9.82 10.23
C GLU A 119 -25.25 -8.92 11.35
N ALA A 120 -25.38 -9.34 12.61
CA ALA A 120 -24.81 -8.64 13.76
C ALA A 120 -23.29 -8.87 13.93
N GLY A 121 -22.68 -9.69 13.07
CA GLY A 121 -21.24 -9.93 13.03
C GLY A 121 -20.77 -11.14 13.84
N ALA A 122 -21.65 -12.06 14.24
CA ALA A 122 -21.22 -13.35 14.76
C ALA A 122 -20.59 -14.22 13.66
N VAL A 123 -19.64 -15.06 14.04
CA VAL A 123 -18.92 -15.93 13.11
C VAL A 123 -19.56 -17.32 13.00
N ASP A 124 -20.35 -17.72 14.00
CA ASP A 124 -21.05 -19.00 14.05
C ASP A 124 -22.14 -18.99 15.15
N TYR A 125 -22.89 -20.10 15.28
CA TYR A 125 -23.86 -20.34 16.34
C TYR A 125 -23.81 -21.79 16.86
N LEU A 126 -24.39 -22.00 18.04
CA LEU A 126 -24.58 -23.25 18.76
C LEU A 126 -26.02 -23.34 19.27
N GLY A 127 -26.68 -24.47 19.03
CA GLY A 127 -28.02 -24.73 19.56
C GLY A 127 -27.98 -25.16 21.03
N LYS A 128 -28.97 -24.74 21.83
CA LYS A 128 -29.24 -25.31 23.17
C LYS A 128 -30.19 -26.52 23.02
N PRO A 129 -29.94 -27.67 23.70
CA PRO A 129 -28.82 -27.93 24.61
C PRO A 129 -27.50 -28.06 23.84
N VAL A 130 -26.42 -27.49 24.41
CA VAL A 130 -25.11 -27.47 23.76
C VAL A 130 -24.51 -28.87 23.64
N ASP A 131 -24.17 -29.27 22.41
CA ASP A 131 -23.46 -30.51 22.16
C ASP A 131 -21.95 -30.35 22.43
N PRO A 132 -21.33 -31.23 23.24
CA PRO A 132 -19.91 -31.12 23.58
C PRO A 132 -18.98 -31.22 22.36
N GLU A 133 -19.25 -32.12 21.42
CA GLU A 133 -18.36 -32.34 20.26
C GLU A 133 -18.46 -31.17 19.29
N GLU A 134 -19.68 -30.71 19.00
CA GLU A 134 -19.93 -29.54 18.15
C GLU A 134 -19.30 -28.27 18.74
N THR A 135 -19.49 -28.03 20.03
CA THR A 135 -18.92 -26.87 20.74
C THR A 135 -17.41 -26.84 20.63
N LEU A 136 -16.74 -27.96 20.92
CA LEU A 136 -15.28 -28.05 20.83
C LEU A 136 -14.77 -27.90 19.39
N ALA A 137 -15.47 -28.48 18.41
CA ALA A 137 -15.09 -28.38 17.00
C ALA A 137 -15.17 -26.94 16.49
N LYS A 138 -16.24 -26.21 16.83
CA LYS A 138 -16.41 -24.80 16.43
C LYS A 138 -15.38 -23.89 17.09
N ILE A 139 -15.15 -24.04 18.39
CA ILE A 139 -14.12 -23.26 19.12
C ILE A 139 -12.74 -23.49 18.51
N LYS A 140 -12.37 -24.76 18.30
CA LYS A 140 -11.07 -25.11 17.71
C LYS A 140 -10.91 -24.48 16.31
N THR A 141 -11.94 -24.57 15.47
CA THR A 141 -11.92 -24.01 14.12
C THR A 141 -11.71 -22.49 14.15
N GLN A 142 -12.46 -21.77 14.98
CA GLN A 142 -12.36 -20.32 15.06
C GLN A 142 -11.03 -19.84 15.65
N LEU A 143 -10.50 -20.53 16.66
CA LEU A 143 -9.18 -20.23 17.22
C LEU A 143 -8.05 -20.50 16.21
N SER A 144 -8.12 -21.62 15.47
CA SER A 144 -7.14 -21.92 14.42
C SER A 144 -7.19 -20.90 13.26
N LEU A 145 -8.37 -20.47 12.85
CA LEU A 145 -8.51 -19.40 11.83
C LEU A 145 -7.90 -18.08 12.31
N ARG A 146 -8.15 -17.70 13.57
CA ARG A 146 -7.55 -16.52 14.18
C ARG A 146 -6.03 -16.62 14.21
N GLU A 147 -5.48 -17.76 14.63
CA GLU A 147 -4.03 -18.02 14.67
C GLU A 147 -3.40 -17.89 13.27
N VAL A 148 -4.00 -18.51 12.25
CA VAL A 148 -3.52 -18.41 10.85
C VAL A 148 -3.53 -16.97 10.36
N ASN A 149 -4.60 -16.22 10.62
CA ASN A 149 -4.71 -14.82 10.22
C ASN A 149 -3.64 -13.94 10.88
N LEU A 150 -3.38 -14.16 12.17
CA LEU A 150 -2.34 -13.44 12.90
C LEU A 150 -0.92 -13.81 12.39
N ASN A 151 -0.68 -15.09 12.12
CA ASN A 151 0.58 -15.57 11.54
C ASN A 151 0.83 -15.00 10.15
N ASN A 152 -0.21 -14.93 9.30
CA ASN A 152 -0.11 -14.32 7.97
C ASN A 152 0.22 -12.83 8.07
N LEU A 153 -0.39 -12.10 9.01
CA LEU A 153 -0.08 -10.70 9.24
C LEU A 153 1.39 -10.50 9.67
N ALA A 154 1.85 -11.29 10.63
CA ALA A 154 3.24 -11.26 11.09
C ALA A 154 4.23 -11.61 9.97
N LEU A 155 3.91 -12.61 9.14
CA LEU A 155 4.73 -12.99 7.99
C LEU A 155 4.80 -11.88 6.94
N ASN A 156 3.67 -11.22 6.64
CA ASN A 156 3.64 -10.10 5.70
C ASN A 156 4.51 -8.93 6.16
N ILE A 157 4.44 -8.57 7.45
CA ILE A 157 5.31 -7.54 8.05
C ILE A 157 6.78 -7.93 7.89
N ARG A 158 7.13 -9.17 8.25
CA ARG A 158 8.51 -9.67 8.14
C ARG A 158 9.01 -9.71 6.69
N LEU A 159 8.15 -10.08 5.74
CA LEU A 159 8.48 -10.06 4.31
C LEU A 159 8.72 -8.64 3.82
N GLN A 160 7.97 -7.64 4.31
CA GLN A 160 8.23 -6.24 3.99
C GLN A 160 9.58 -5.77 4.52
N GLU A 161 9.97 -6.18 5.74
CA GLU A 161 11.29 -5.86 6.30
C GLU A 161 12.43 -6.51 5.53
N VAL A 162 12.29 -7.79 5.14
CA VAL A 162 13.29 -8.48 4.31
C VAL A 162 13.39 -7.83 2.93
N ARG A 163 12.27 -7.44 2.31
CA ARG A 163 12.28 -6.67 1.06
C ARG A 163 12.95 -5.32 1.23
N ARG A 164 12.72 -4.64 2.35
CA ARG A 164 13.34 -3.34 2.67
C ARG A 164 14.85 -3.49 2.80
N THR A 165 15.33 -4.46 3.58
CA THR A 165 16.76 -4.72 3.78
C THR A 165 17.47 -5.23 2.53
N ALA A 166 16.83 -6.10 1.74
CA ALA A 166 17.37 -6.58 0.48
C ALA A 166 17.45 -5.47 -0.59
N ALA A 167 16.41 -4.64 -0.70
CA ALA A 167 16.42 -3.46 -1.56
C ALA A 167 17.53 -2.50 -1.15
N ILE A 168 17.64 -2.18 0.15
CA ILE A 168 18.72 -1.33 0.69
C ILE A 168 20.10 -1.94 0.38
N GLY A 169 20.31 -3.24 0.58
CA GLY A 169 21.60 -3.89 0.36
C GLY A 169 22.10 -3.83 -1.09
N ALA A 170 21.25 -4.17 -2.06
CA ALA A 170 21.60 -4.10 -3.48
C ALA A 170 21.86 -2.65 -3.94
N ILE A 171 21.09 -1.73 -3.38
CA ILE A 171 21.18 -0.29 -3.63
C ILE A 171 22.50 0.25 -3.06
N THR A 172 22.85 -0.02 -1.80
CA THR A 172 24.09 0.49 -1.15
C THR A 172 25.36 0.08 -1.92
N GLN A 173 25.44 -1.15 -2.42
CA GLN A 173 26.63 -1.63 -3.12
C GLN A 173 26.77 -1.00 -4.53
N GLY A 174 25.66 -0.87 -5.27
CA GLY A 174 25.65 -0.18 -6.57
C GLY A 174 25.90 1.33 -6.45
N ILE A 175 25.43 1.95 -5.37
CA ILE A 175 25.65 3.37 -5.08
C ILE A 175 27.09 3.65 -4.72
N ALA A 176 27.67 2.87 -3.81
CA ALA A 176 29.04 3.10 -3.38
C ALA A 176 29.98 3.09 -4.59
N HIS A 177 29.78 2.15 -5.51
CA HIS A 177 30.53 2.09 -6.77
C HIS A 177 30.33 3.34 -7.64
N ASN A 178 29.08 3.78 -7.85
CA ASN A 178 28.79 4.96 -8.66
C ASN A 178 29.29 6.28 -8.03
N LEU A 179 29.10 6.47 -6.72
CA LEU A 179 29.59 7.64 -6.00
C LEU A 179 31.12 7.70 -6.04
N ASN A 180 31.81 6.59 -5.81
CA ASN A 180 33.27 6.55 -5.88
C ASN A 180 33.79 6.92 -7.27
N ASN A 181 33.13 6.46 -8.33
CA ASN A 181 33.51 6.82 -9.71
C ASN A 181 33.32 8.32 -9.97
N MET A 182 32.23 8.91 -9.49
CA MET A 182 31.93 10.33 -9.69
C MET A 182 32.82 11.25 -8.84
N LEU A 183 33.10 10.85 -7.59
CA LEU A 183 34.07 11.52 -6.72
C LEU A 183 35.49 11.43 -7.30
N GLY A 184 35.82 10.34 -7.97
CA GLY A 184 37.07 10.19 -8.72
C GLY A 184 37.18 11.24 -9.83
N VAL A 185 36.10 11.48 -10.59
CA VAL A 185 36.06 12.52 -11.63
C VAL A 185 36.24 13.92 -11.02
N VAL A 186 35.51 14.23 -9.94
CA VAL A 186 35.64 15.53 -9.24
C VAL A 186 37.07 15.74 -8.73
N THR A 187 37.62 14.74 -8.04
CA THR A 187 38.98 14.79 -7.49
C THR A 187 40.02 14.96 -8.59
N GLY A 188 39.91 14.20 -9.68
CA GLY A 188 40.84 14.28 -10.81
C GLY A 188 40.83 15.63 -11.51
N TYR A 189 39.66 16.24 -11.71
CA TYR A 189 39.58 17.59 -12.29
C TYR A 189 40.07 18.68 -11.32
N ILE A 190 39.85 18.54 -10.01
CA ILE A 190 40.43 19.43 -9.00
C ILE A 190 41.97 19.35 -9.02
N GLU A 191 42.55 18.16 -9.17
CA GLU A 191 44.00 17.98 -9.32
C GLU A 191 44.54 18.62 -10.61
N LEU A 192 43.82 18.45 -11.74
CA LEU A 192 44.19 19.08 -13.01
C LEU A 192 44.09 20.61 -12.96
N MET A 193 43.11 21.17 -12.23
CA MET A 193 43.00 22.60 -11.96
C MET A 193 44.19 23.11 -11.15
N LYS A 194 44.62 22.37 -10.11
CA LYS A 194 45.81 22.72 -9.32
C LYS A 194 47.09 22.67 -10.16
N MET A 195 47.26 21.65 -11.00
CA MET A 195 48.43 21.54 -11.88
C MET A 195 48.48 22.59 -12.99
N HIS A 196 47.32 23.04 -13.48
CA HIS A 196 47.21 23.99 -14.59
C HIS A 196 46.69 25.37 -14.14
N ALA A 197 46.96 25.75 -12.89
CA ALA A 197 46.45 26.97 -12.27
C ALA A 197 46.77 28.26 -13.05
N GLY A 198 47.79 28.25 -13.91
CA GLY A 198 48.17 29.38 -14.79
C GLY A 198 47.49 29.42 -16.16
N LYS A 199 46.54 28.50 -16.48
CA LYS A 199 45.87 28.43 -17.79
C LYS A 199 44.37 28.72 -17.67
N PRO A 200 43.96 30.01 -17.68
CA PRO A 200 42.57 30.40 -17.46
C PRO A 200 41.61 29.83 -18.52
N GLU A 201 42.07 29.62 -19.76
CA GLU A 201 41.25 29.02 -20.83
C GLU A 201 40.73 27.60 -20.52
N LYS A 202 41.43 26.83 -19.67
CA LYS A 202 41.02 25.46 -19.29
C LYS A 202 40.24 25.42 -17.98
N MET A 203 40.27 26.49 -17.19
CA MET A 203 39.65 26.55 -15.88
C MET A 203 38.13 26.45 -15.98
N ALA A 204 37.52 27.12 -16.97
CA ALA A 204 36.09 27.04 -17.24
C ALA A 204 35.66 25.61 -17.62
N HIS A 205 36.49 24.91 -18.41
CA HIS A 205 36.21 23.52 -18.79
C HIS A 205 36.26 22.57 -17.59
N TYR A 206 37.27 22.71 -16.73
CA TYR A 206 37.38 21.87 -15.53
C TYR A 206 36.27 22.14 -14.51
N LEU A 207 35.90 23.41 -14.31
CA LEU A 207 34.82 23.80 -13.40
C LEU A 207 33.47 23.23 -13.87
N SER A 208 33.17 23.35 -15.17
CA SER A 208 31.96 22.77 -15.77
C SER A 208 31.87 21.26 -15.59
N ARG A 209 33.00 20.52 -15.73
CA ARG A 209 33.02 19.07 -15.50
C ARG A 209 32.79 18.68 -14.04
N ILE A 210 33.29 19.48 -13.10
CA ILE A 210 33.03 19.28 -11.66
C ILE A 210 31.56 19.55 -11.36
N GLU A 211 30.98 20.63 -11.88
CA GLU A 211 29.56 20.96 -11.71
C GLU A 211 28.64 19.86 -12.26
N GLU A 212 28.94 19.32 -13.45
CA GLU A 212 28.21 18.19 -14.04
C GLU A 212 28.26 16.95 -13.12
N ALA A 213 29.44 16.63 -12.57
CA ALA A 213 29.61 15.48 -11.69
C ALA A 213 28.88 15.68 -10.34
N VAL A 214 28.97 16.87 -9.74
CA VAL A 214 28.31 17.20 -8.47
C VAL A 214 26.78 17.20 -8.62
N SER A 215 26.26 17.81 -9.68
CA SER A 215 24.81 17.83 -9.97
C SER A 215 24.27 16.41 -10.12
N ARG A 216 25.03 15.54 -10.79
CA ARG A 216 24.67 14.15 -10.99
C ARG A 216 24.73 13.33 -9.67
N ILE A 217 25.65 13.63 -8.75
CA ILE A 217 25.68 13.03 -7.38
C ILE A 217 24.43 13.43 -6.59
N VAL A 218 24.08 14.72 -6.60
CA VAL A 218 22.90 15.24 -5.90
C VAL A 218 21.61 14.62 -6.46
N GLY A 219 21.53 14.41 -7.78
CA GLY A 219 20.41 13.71 -8.42
C GLY A 219 20.21 12.29 -7.91
N VAL A 220 21.29 11.50 -7.83
CA VAL A 220 21.24 10.12 -7.31
C VAL A 220 20.84 10.10 -5.83
N LEU A 221 21.36 11.02 -5.01
CA LEU A 221 20.99 11.14 -3.60
C LEU A 221 19.51 11.50 -3.39
N ARG A 222 18.96 12.40 -4.22
CA ARG A 222 17.52 12.74 -4.17
C ARG A 222 16.65 11.54 -4.54
N GLN A 223 17.00 10.83 -5.62
CA GLN A 223 16.29 9.63 -6.07
C GLN A 223 16.32 8.51 -5.01
N LEU A 224 17.42 8.39 -4.28
CA LEU A 224 17.55 7.45 -3.18
C LEU A 224 16.61 7.73 -2.03
N ASN A 225 16.49 8.99 -1.63
CA ASN A 225 15.55 9.36 -0.58
C ASN A 225 14.10 9.04 -0.98
N THR A 226 13.74 9.24 -2.25
CA THR A 226 12.40 8.89 -2.74
C THR A 226 12.14 7.38 -2.68
N ILE A 227 13.11 6.53 -3.01
CA ILE A 227 12.95 5.07 -3.05
C ILE A 227 13.02 4.45 -1.64
N ALA A 228 13.92 4.94 -0.78
CA ALA A 228 14.22 4.33 0.50
C ALA A 228 13.34 4.83 1.66
N PHE A 229 12.79 6.06 1.59
CA PHE A 229 12.18 6.72 2.75
C PHE A 229 10.71 7.17 2.58
N ASN A 230 10.13 7.23 1.37
CA ASN A 230 8.71 7.59 1.18
C ASN A 230 7.73 6.40 1.27
N ASN A 231 7.80 5.61 2.35
CA ASN A 231 6.93 4.44 2.56
C ASN A 231 5.87 4.59 3.67
N LEU A 232 5.69 5.77 4.26
CA LEU A 232 4.50 6.05 5.09
C LEU A 232 3.33 6.48 4.17
N GLN A 233 2.86 5.55 3.34
CA GLN A 233 1.75 5.82 2.42
C GLN A 233 0.42 5.79 3.18
N THR A 234 -0.16 6.96 3.45
CA THR A 234 -1.54 7.07 3.90
C THR A 234 -2.47 6.98 2.69
N TRP A 235 -3.35 5.98 2.69
CA TRP A 235 -4.42 5.86 1.71
C TRP A 235 -5.56 6.76 2.15
N ASN A 236 -5.85 7.79 1.36
CA ASN A 236 -6.88 8.78 1.66
C ASN A 236 -7.97 8.74 0.59
N THR A 237 -9.18 9.14 0.98
CA THR A 237 -10.23 9.44 -0.01
C THR A 237 -9.93 10.79 -0.63
N VAL A 238 -9.81 10.83 -1.95
CA VAL A 238 -9.37 11.98 -2.74
C VAL A 238 -10.42 12.29 -3.81
N GLN A 239 -10.65 13.57 -4.06
CA GLN A 239 -11.46 14.02 -5.20
C GLN A 239 -10.62 14.14 -6.46
N LEU A 240 -11.16 13.71 -7.60
CA LEU A 240 -10.45 13.75 -8.88
C LEU A 240 -10.01 15.17 -9.28
N GLU A 241 -10.85 16.18 -9.04
CA GLU A 241 -10.50 17.57 -9.37
C GLU A 241 -9.29 18.08 -8.57
N ASP A 242 -9.19 17.72 -7.29
CA ASP A 242 -8.05 18.10 -6.44
C ASP A 242 -6.75 17.46 -6.95
N LEU A 243 -6.80 16.16 -7.30
CA LEU A 243 -5.67 15.44 -7.89
C LEU A 243 -5.20 16.12 -9.19
N LEU A 244 -6.14 16.43 -10.09
CA LEU A 244 -5.83 17.04 -11.39
C LEU A 244 -5.23 18.43 -11.22
N ALA A 245 -5.80 19.24 -10.32
CA ALA A 245 -5.29 20.57 -10.02
C ALA A 245 -3.87 20.51 -9.41
N GLY A 246 -3.64 19.61 -8.45
CA GLY A 246 -2.34 19.43 -7.80
C GLY A 246 -1.25 18.96 -8.76
N ALA A 247 -1.55 17.93 -9.56
CA ALA A 247 -0.62 17.41 -10.56
C ALA A 247 -0.29 18.44 -11.66
N ALA A 248 -1.31 19.15 -12.18
CA ALA A 248 -1.12 20.18 -13.20
C ALA A 248 -0.28 21.36 -12.66
N LYS A 249 -0.54 21.79 -11.42
CA LYS A 249 0.26 22.83 -10.75
C LYS A 249 1.72 22.41 -10.61
N ARG A 250 1.97 21.17 -10.17
CA ARG A 250 3.32 20.63 -10.03
C ARG A 250 4.04 20.54 -11.38
N ALA A 251 3.38 20.01 -12.41
CA ALA A 251 3.97 19.92 -13.75
C ALA A 251 4.27 21.29 -14.37
N ARG A 252 3.40 22.28 -14.18
CA ARG A 252 3.61 23.66 -14.68
C ARG A 252 4.75 24.41 -13.99
N SER A 253 5.23 23.93 -12.85
CA SER A 253 6.40 24.53 -12.18
C SER A 253 7.73 24.13 -12.83
N ASP A 254 7.71 23.13 -13.71
CA ASP A 254 8.89 22.70 -14.45
C ASP A 254 9.18 23.64 -15.65
N PRO A 255 10.45 24.02 -15.89
CA PRO A 255 10.81 24.90 -17.01
C PRO A 255 10.39 24.37 -18.39
N SER A 256 10.30 23.05 -18.56
CA SER A 256 9.88 22.44 -19.84
C SER A 256 8.43 22.79 -20.22
N ALA A 257 7.59 23.21 -19.26
CA ALA A 257 6.21 23.59 -19.51
C ALA A 257 6.05 24.96 -20.17
N GLU A 258 7.12 25.77 -20.24
CA GLU A 258 7.07 27.13 -20.78
C GLU A 258 6.67 27.12 -22.27
N GLY A 259 5.66 27.93 -22.62
CA GLY A 259 5.16 28.02 -24.00
C GLY A 259 4.20 26.91 -24.44
N ILE A 260 3.98 25.87 -23.62
CA ILE A 260 3.11 24.73 -23.97
C ILE A 260 1.74 24.84 -23.29
N ARG A 261 0.65 24.69 -24.06
CA ARG A 261 -0.72 24.73 -23.52
C ARG A 261 -1.12 23.36 -22.96
N LEU A 262 -1.36 23.28 -21.65
CA LEU A 262 -1.96 22.11 -21.02
C LEU A 262 -3.50 22.23 -21.00
N LEU A 263 -4.18 21.33 -21.72
CA LEU A 263 -5.64 21.18 -21.73
C LEU A 263 -6.04 19.98 -20.87
N ILE A 264 -7.03 20.14 -20.00
CA ILE A 264 -7.57 19.05 -19.18
C ILE A 264 -9.03 18.83 -19.57
N GLU A 265 -9.32 17.66 -20.13
CA GLU A 265 -10.67 17.23 -20.47
C GLU A 265 -11.16 16.19 -19.46
N ASN A 266 -11.91 16.63 -18.45
CA ASN A 266 -12.50 15.73 -17.48
C ASN A 266 -13.91 15.30 -17.93
N ARG A 267 -14.05 14.03 -18.34
CA ARG A 267 -15.32 13.37 -18.69
C ARG A 267 -15.79 12.40 -17.61
N ALA A 268 -15.00 12.21 -16.55
CA ALA A 268 -15.27 11.30 -15.44
C ALA A 268 -16.16 11.95 -14.34
N GLY A 269 -16.43 13.26 -14.42
CA GLY A 269 -17.05 14.01 -13.32
C GLY A 269 -16.05 14.24 -12.19
N ASN A 270 -16.52 14.30 -10.94
CA ASN A 270 -15.64 14.47 -9.77
C ASN A 270 -15.85 13.33 -8.75
N PRO A 271 -15.48 12.09 -9.08
CA PRO A 271 -15.65 10.98 -8.16
C PRO A 271 -14.60 11.04 -7.03
N ALA A 272 -15.03 10.61 -5.85
CA ALA A 272 -14.15 10.36 -4.73
C ALA A 272 -13.64 8.91 -4.78
N PHE A 273 -12.33 8.71 -4.69
CA PHE A 273 -11.71 7.39 -4.72
C PHE A 273 -10.56 7.30 -3.72
N ARG A 274 -10.22 6.07 -3.29
CA ARG A 274 -9.15 5.84 -2.34
C ARG A 274 -7.82 5.69 -3.06
N THR A 275 -6.88 6.56 -2.76
CA THR A 275 -5.54 6.51 -3.35
C THR A 275 -4.52 7.18 -2.42
N ASN A 276 -3.25 7.14 -2.81
CA ASN A 276 -2.22 8.00 -2.23
C ASN A 276 -2.11 9.28 -3.09
N LEU A 277 -2.63 10.39 -2.58
CA LEU A 277 -2.64 11.68 -3.29
C LEU A 277 -1.25 12.07 -3.77
N GLU A 278 -0.27 12.15 -2.86
CA GLU A 278 1.09 12.59 -3.21
C GLU A 278 1.73 11.70 -4.28
N ALA A 279 1.59 10.38 -4.16
CA ALA A 279 2.19 9.43 -5.09
C ALA A 279 1.54 9.48 -6.47
N LEU A 280 0.20 9.59 -6.54
CA LEU A 280 -0.51 9.67 -7.80
C LEU A 280 -0.29 11.03 -8.48
N GLU A 281 -0.27 12.13 -7.72
CA GLU A 281 0.06 13.43 -8.28
C GLU A 281 1.52 13.52 -8.75
N ASP A 282 2.49 12.93 -8.04
CA ASP A 282 3.89 12.89 -8.48
C ASP A 282 4.04 12.05 -9.75
N ALA A 283 3.37 10.90 -9.82
CA ALA A 283 3.35 10.06 -11.01
C ALA A 283 2.76 10.83 -12.21
N LEU A 284 1.60 11.45 -12.05
CA LEU A 284 0.95 12.22 -13.11
C LEU A 284 1.78 13.43 -13.53
N ALA A 285 2.39 14.16 -12.58
CA ALA A 285 3.27 15.28 -12.89
C ALA A 285 4.50 14.84 -13.71
N ARG A 286 5.11 13.69 -13.41
CA ARG A 286 6.22 13.14 -14.20
C ARG A 286 5.81 12.81 -15.62
N LEU A 287 4.61 12.25 -15.83
CA LEU A 287 4.10 11.97 -17.17
C LEU A 287 3.86 13.27 -17.96
N LEU A 288 3.31 14.29 -17.32
CA LEU A 288 3.11 15.61 -17.92
C LEU A 288 4.45 16.29 -18.28
N ILE A 289 5.43 16.26 -17.38
CA ILE A 289 6.77 16.80 -17.65
C ILE A 289 7.40 16.08 -18.84
N ASN A 290 7.34 14.75 -18.90
CA ASN A 290 7.81 13.99 -20.05
C ASN A 290 7.11 14.40 -21.35
N ALA A 291 5.81 14.72 -21.30
CA ALA A 291 5.06 15.20 -22.46
C ALA A 291 5.51 16.61 -22.89
N PHE A 292 5.74 17.54 -21.95
CA PHE A 292 6.28 18.87 -22.25
C PHE A 292 7.68 18.80 -22.87
N GLU A 293 8.53 17.99 -22.26
CA GLU A 293 9.88 17.69 -22.70
C GLU A 293 9.98 17.14 -24.13
N SER A 294 8.89 16.57 -24.67
CA SER A 294 8.84 16.05 -26.04
C SER A 294 8.87 17.14 -27.13
N TYR A 295 8.61 18.39 -26.75
CA TYR A 295 8.61 19.56 -27.64
C TYR A 295 9.95 20.27 -27.72
N GLU A 296 10.95 19.93 -26.89
CA GLU A 296 12.28 20.58 -26.95
C GLU A 296 12.94 20.52 -28.33
N SER A 297 12.62 19.48 -29.12
CA SER A 297 13.18 19.27 -30.46
C SER A 297 12.18 19.53 -31.60
N VAL A 298 10.94 19.95 -31.29
CA VAL A 298 9.85 20.15 -32.26
C VAL A 298 9.03 21.36 -31.84
N ASP A 299 8.98 22.39 -32.69
CA ASP A 299 8.27 23.65 -32.41
C ASP A 299 7.04 23.81 -33.33
N PRO A 300 5.92 23.12 -33.02
CA PRO A 300 4.68 23.33 -33.75
C PRO A 300 4.08 24.70 -33.40
N PRO A 301 3.32 25.34 -34.31
CA PRO A 301 2.78 26.69 -34.10
C PRO A 301 1.82 26.84 -32.90
N ASP A 302 1.39 25.73 -32.30
CA ASP A 302 0.52 25.67 -31.14
C ASP A 302 0.85 24.39 -30.33
N PRO A 303 1.91 24.38 -29.51
CA PRO A 303 2.27 23.21 -28.73
C PRO A 303 1.23 23.00 -27.63
N GLU A 304 0.61 21.81 -27.63
CA GLU A 304 -0.45 21.46 -26.69
C GLU A 304 -0.29 20.04 -26.15
N VAL A 305 -0.51 19.87 -24.84
CA VAL A 305 -0.64 18.56 -24.21
C VAL A 305 -2.07 18.44 -23.69
N LEU A 306 -2.75 17.37 -24.08
CA LEU A 306 -4.11 17.07 -23.65
C LEU A 306 -4.08 15.96 -22.60
N LEU A 307 -4.61 16.24 -21.40
CA LEU A 307 -4.92 15.24 -20.38
C LEU A 307 -6.42 15.00 -20.36
N ALA A 308 -6.86 13.89 -20.93
CA ALA A 308 -8.25 13.45 -20.88
C ALA A 308 -8.45 12.41 -19.76
N VAL A 309 -9.55 12.51 -19.03
CA VAL A 309 -9.92 11.55 -17.98
C VAL A 309 -11.36 11.09 -18.16
N ASP A 310 -11.58 9.78 -18.13
CA ASP A 310 -12.90 9.18 -18.25
C ASP A 310 -13.05 7.94 -17.36
N VAL A 311 -14.30 7.57 -17.03
CA VAL A 311 -14.61 6.32 -16.33
C VAL A 311 -14.82 5.24 -17.38
N PHE A 312 -14.13 4.12 -17.22
CA PHE A 312 -14.15 3.00 -18.14
C PHE A 312 -14.30 1.69 -17.36
N THR A 313 -15.11 0.76 -17.88
CA THR A 313 -15.23 -0.60 -17.35
C THR A 313 -14.48 -1.55 -18.31
N PRO A 314 -13.36 -2.14 -17.89
CA PRO A 314 -12.62 -3.07 -18.74
C PRO A 314 -13.48 -4.29 -19.11
N PRO A 315 -13.45 -4.78 -20.36
CA PRO A 315 -14.29 -5.92 -20.76
C PRO A 315 -14.02 -7.22 -19.99
N GLU A 316 -12.86 -7.33 -19.33
CA GLU A 316 -12.44 -8.47 -18.51
C GLU A 316 -12.63 -8.25 -17.00
N SER A 317 -13.24 -7.13 -16.59
CA SER A 317 -13.42 -6.74 -15.18
C SER A 317 -14.79 -6.13 -14.93
N GLU A 318 -15.46 -6.49 -13.84
CA GLU A 318 -16.71 -5.85 -13.42
C GLU A 318 -16.47 -4.50 -12.70
N SER A 319 -15.22 -4.15 -12.39
CA SER A 319 -14.89 -2.93 -11.65
C SER A 319 -14.62 -1.74 -12.57
N GLU A 320 -15.24 -0.60 -12.26
CA GLU A 320 -14.95 0.68 -12.90
C GLU A 320 -13.54 1.17 -12.57
N VAL A 321 -12.86 1.70 -13.58
CA VAL A 321 -11.54 2.32 -13.44
C VAL A 321 -11.58 3.74 -14.00
N LEU A 322 -10.80 4.62 -13.38
CA LEU A 322 -10.43 5.90 -13.98
C LEU A 322 -9.37 5.63 -15.04
N ARG A 323 -9.63 6.06 -16.27
CA ARG A 323 -8.66 6.06 -17.36
C ARG A 323 -8.17 7.48 -17.58
N PHE A 324 -6.86 7.64 -17.56
CA PHE A 324 -6.16 8.87 -17.87
C PHE A 324 -5.43 8.69 -19.20
N SER A 325 -5.66 9.61 -20.13
CA SER A 325 -5.02 9.61 -21.44
C SER A 325 -4.29 10.93 -21.61
N LEU A 326 -2.96 10.88 -21.66
CA LEU A 326 -2.12 12.03 -21.99
C LEU A 326 -1.72 11.94 -23.45
N LEU A 327 -2.01 12.99 -24.21
CA LEU A 327 -1.72 13.06 -25.62
C LEU A 327 -0.80 14.26 -25.87
N ASP A 328 0.38 13.98 -26.42
CA ASP A 328 1.28 15.00 -26.96
C ASP A 328 1.33 14.94 -28.49
N ARG A 329 1.91 15.98 -29.09
CA ARG A 329 2.22 16.14 -30.50
C ARG A 329 3.72 16.42 -30.71
N GLY A 330 4.56 15.98 -29.76
CA GLY A 330 5.99 16.23 -29.79
C GLY A 330 6.74 15.29 -30.74
N CYS A 331 8.03 15.08 -30.48
CA CYS A 331 8.92 14.26 -31.31
C CYS A 331 8.54 12.77 -31.40
N GLY A 332 7.65 12.30 -30.52
CA GLY A 332 7.25 10.89 -30.41
C GLY A 332 8.39 9.99 -29.92
N MET A 333 8.16 8.67 -29.93
CA MET A 333 9.23 7.68 -29.67
C MET A 333 9.26 6.64 -30.79
N LYS A 334 10.46 6.14 -31.07
CA LYS A 334 10.66 5.01 -32.00
C LYS A 334 10.05 3.73 -31.39
N PRO A 335 9.53 2.80 -32.22
CA PRO A 335 8.92 1.56 -31.73
C PRO A 335 9.81 0.77 -30.77
N ASP A 336 11.10 0.60 -31.09
CA ASP A 336 12.07 -0.13 -30.26
C ASP A 336 12.25 0.48 -28.86
N PHE A 337 12.09 1.81 -28.75
CA PHE A 337 12.20 2.52 -27.48
C PHE A 337 10.93 2.38 -26.64
N ILE A 338 9.74 2.27 -27.26
CA ILE A 338 8.46 2.13 -26.55
C ILE A 338 8.45 0.86 -25.69
N GLU A 339 8.99 -0.24 -26.20
CA GLU A 339 9.07 -1.52 -25.47
C GLU A 339 9.93 -1.41 -24.20
N HIS A 340 10.99 -0.59 -24.25
CA HIS A 340 11.99 -0.45 -23.19
C HIS A 340 11.85 0.87 -22.41
N ALA A 341 10.86 1.70 -22.72
CA ALA A 341 10.71 3.06 -22.18
C ALA A 341 10.52 3.11 -20.66
N PHE A 342 10.08 2.00 -20.06
CA PHE A 342 9.86 1.87 -18.63
C PHE A 342 11.04 1.25 -17.89
N GLU A 343 12.07 0.77 -18.59
CA GLU A 343 13.25 0.21 -17.95
C GLU A 343 14.11 1.32 -17.31
N PRO A 344 14.74 1.04 -16.15
CA PRO A 344 15.59 2.03 -15.49
C PRO A 344 16.75 2.47 -16.40
N PHE A 345 17.09 3.76 -16.36
CA PHE A 345 18.25 4.35 -17.05
C PHE A 345 18.14 4.43 -18.59
N ILE A 346 16.97 4.13 -19.17
CA ILE A 346 16.73 4.24 -20.60
C ILE A 346 16.12 5.62 -20.92
N SER A 347 16.84 6.43 -21.70
CA SER A 347 16.42 7.79 -22.10
C SER A 347 16.88 8.11 -23.53
N THR A 348 16.07 8.87 -24.26
CA THR A 348 16.42 9.44 -25.57
C THR A 348 17.25 10.72 -25.45
N LYS A 349 17.37 11.32 -24.25
CA LYS A 349 18.08 12.59 -24.00
C LYS A 349 19.46 12.39 -23.38
N ARG A 350 20.44 13.21 -23.80
CA ARG A 350 21.84 13.17 -23.31
C ARG A 350 22.10 14.02 -22.04
N THR A 351 21.09 14.69 -21.48
CA THR A 351 21.26 15.58 -20.32
C THR A 351 20.08 15.54 -19.33
N VAL A 352 20.44 15.62 -18.05
CA VAL A 352 19.68 15.74 -16.77
C VAL A 352 18.24 15.23 -16.75
N GLY A 353 18.10 13.92 -16.90
CA GLY A 353 16.88 13.17 -16.58
C GLY A 353 17.21 11.70 -16.75
N VAL A 354 17.42 10.97 -15.65
CA VAL A 354 18.10 9.65 -15.60
C VAL A 354 17.29 8.53 -16.26
N GLY A 355 16.33 8.82 -17.16
CA GLY A 355 15.42 7.84 -17.75
C GLY A 355 14.47 7.19 -16.72
N MET A 356 14.49 7.64 -15.47
CA MET A 356 13.73 7.03 -14.39
C MET A 356 12.34 7.62 -14.20
N GLY A 357 12.01 8.75 -14.83
CA GLY A 357 10.71 9.41 -14.65
C GLY A 357 9.54 8.48 -14.98
N LEU A 358 9.63 7.79 -16.11
CA LEU A 358 8.59 6.86 -16.58
C LEU A 358 8.56 5.56 -15.77
N THR A 359 9.73 5.03 -15.38
CA THR A 359 9.85 3.88 -14.49
C THR A 359 9.20 4.12 -13.13
N VAL A 360 9.48 5.29 -12.52
CA VAL A 360 8.93 5.68 -11.21
C VAL A 360 7.42 5.87 -11.31
N ALA A 361 6.94 6.57 -12.35
CA ALA A 361 5.50 6.74 -12.57
C ALA A 361 4.78 5.39 -12.72
N ARG A 362 5.32 4.47 -13.53
CA ARG A 362 4.73 3.13 -13.71
C ARG A 362 4.75 2.32 -12.43
N HIS A 363 5.83 2.37 -11.66
CA HIS A 363 5.91 1.67 -10.38
C HIS A 363 4.88 2.21 -9.37
N ALA A 364 4.74 3.53 -9.27
CA ALA A 364 3.74 4.17 -8.41
C ALA A 364 2.31 3.76 -8.81
N ILE A 365 1.96 3.87 -10.09
CA ILE A 365 0.62 3.54 -10.61
C ILE A 365 0.30 2.05 -10.43
N ARG A 366 1.26 1.14 -10.68
CA ARG A 366 1.08 -0.31 -10.45
C ARG A 366 0.84 -0.66 -8.99
N ARG A 367 1.52 0.02 -8.06
CA ARG A 367 1.27 -0.19 -6.62
C ARG A 367 -0.13 0.22 -6.19
N MET A 368 -0.79 1.10 -6.95
CA MET A 368 -2.16 1.54 -6.71
C MET A 368 -3.19 0.73 -7.51
N GLY A 369 -2.80 -0.40 -8.10
CA GLY A 369 -3.70 -1.28 -8.86
C GLY A 369 -3.94 -0.86 -10.31
N GLY A 370 -3.15 0.08 -10.82
CA GLY A 370 -3.20 0.55 -12.21
C GLY A 370 -2.14 -0.08 -13.12
N ASP A 371 -2.11 0.33 -14.39
CA ASP A 371 -0.93 0.15 -15.26
C ASP A 371 -0.80 1.32 -16.25
N ILE A 372 0.38 1.49 -16.84
CA ILE A 372 0.66 2.50 -17.87
C ILE A 372 0.98 1.80 -19.20
N ARG A 373 0.45 2.35 -20.29
CA ARG A 373 0.69 1.94 -21.67
C ARG A 373 1.09 3.15 -22.50
N LEU A 374 1.95 2.93 -23.50
CA LEU A 374 2.36 3.93 -24.46
C LEU A 374 1.90 3.49 -25.84
N LYS A 375 1.33 4.41 -26.62
CA LYS A 375 0.89 4.17 -28.00
C LYS A 375 1.40 5.30 -28.89
N PRO A 376 1.98 5.00 -30.07
CA PRO A 376 2.36 6.04 -31.03
C PRO A 376 1.11 6.65 -31.67
N ARG A 377 1.10 7.96 -31.91
CA ARG A 377 -0.02 8.65 -32.55
C ARG A 377 0.17 8.81 -34.06
N ARG A 378 -0.93 8.68 -34.81
CA ARG A 378 -0.97 9.03 -36.24
C ARG A 378 -0.93 10.56 -36.37
N GLY A 379 0.25 11.10 -36.69
CA GLY A 379 0.47 12.56 -36.81
C GLY A 379 1.66 13.10 -35.99
N GLY A 380 2.39 12.25 -35.28
CA GLY A 380 3.49 12.66 -34.39
C GLY A 380 3.07 12.66 -32.91
N GLY A 381 4.04 12.49 -32.01
CA GLY A 381 3.81 12.40 -30.57
C GLY A 381 3.41 11.02 -30.04
N ILE A 382 3.14 10.96 -28.73
CA ILE A 382 2.78 9.75 -27.99
C ILE A 382 1.42 9.93 -27.29
N GLU A 383 0.72 8.83 -27.12
CA GLU A 383 -0.40 8.68 -26.21
C GLU A 383 0.05 7.82 -25.02
N VAL A 384 0.01 8.39 -23.82
CA VAL A 384 0.24 7.67 -22.57
C VAL A 384 -1.13 7.40 -21.94
N GLU A 385 -1.51 6.13 -21.87
CA GLU A 385 -2.75 5.69 -21.24
C GLU A 385 -2.42 5.02 -19.91
N PHE A 386 -3.00 5.47 -18.81
CA PHE A 386 -2.92 4.75 -17.55
C PHE A 386 -4.26 4.64 -16.85
N THR A 387 -4.43 3.59 -16.06
CA THR A 387 -5.66 3.32 -15.33
C THR A 387 -5.44 3.38 -13.82
N HIS A 388 -6.48 3.71 -13.06
CA HIS A 388 -6.52 3.62 -11.61
C HIS A 388 -7.89 3.07 -11.17
N PRO A 389 -7.97 2.10 -10.23
CA PRO A 389 -9.25 1.60 -9.73
C PRO A 389 -10.10 2.72 -9.12
N LEU A 390 -11.38 2.81 -9.49
CA LEU A 390 -12.30 3.78 -8.90
C LEU A 390 -12.74 3.34 -7.49
N HIS A 391 -12.99 2.04 -7.36
CA HIS A 391 -13.24 1.37 -6.09
C HIS A 391 -12.01 0.54 -5.71
N PRO A 392 -11.62 0.50 -4.42
CA PRO A 392 -10.56 -0.41 -4.00
C PRO A 392 -10.95 -1.84 -4.39
N ILE A 393 -10.01 -2.58 -4.98
CA ILE A 393 -10.13 -4.04 -5.06
C ILE A 393 -10.12 -4.49 -3.61
N ASP A 394 -11.23 -5.04 -3.12
CA ASP A 394 -11.36 -5.52 -1.74
C ASP A 394 -10.13 -6.35 -1.37
N GLY A 395 -9.43 -5.90 -0.33
CA GLY A 395 -8.23 -6.52 0.24
C GLY A 395 -8.45 -6.88 1.68
#